data_AF-A0A9N8NEK0-F1
#
_entry.id   AF-A0A9N8NEK0-F1
#
_cell.length_a   1.000
_cell.length_b   1.000
_cell.length_c   1.000
_cell.angle_alpha   90.00
_cell.angle_beta   90.00
_cell.angle_gamma   90.00
#
_symmetry.space_group_name_H-M   'P 1'
#
loop_
_entity.id
_entity.type
_entity.pdbx_description
1 polymer ?
#
loop_
_entity_poly.entity_id
_entity_poly.type
_entity_poly.pdbx_seq_one_letter_code
_entity_poly.pdbx_strand_id
1 'polypeptide(L)'
;MERPTSPSRRDILTAALALLLIGGTSMAFAATESQQRPAGDALVAYFSRSGNTRVITGQIHRALGTDLFETQPDTPYPEDSAQTVDQARHERDTGYERFLKAGVANFAKYDMVFLGFPI
;
A
#
# COMPACT_ATOMS: atom_id res chain seq x y z
N MET A 1 -20.91 -42.02 -12.41
CA MET A 1 -20.87 -40.73 -11.68
C MET A 1 -19.40 -40.34 -11.60
N GLU A 2 -18.89 -39.67 -12.63
CA GLU A 2 -17.46 -39.31 -12.77
C GLU A 2 -17.31 -37.80 -12.64
N ARG A 3 -16.33 -37.34 -11.84
CA ARG A 3 -16.05 -35.91 -11.67
C ARG A 3 -15.23 -35.39 -12.86
N PRO A 4 -15.55 -34.21 -13.42
CA PRO A 4 -14.72 -33.61 -14.46
C PRO A 4 -13.35 -33.21 -13.89
N THR A 5 -12.28 -33.69 -14.52
CA THR A 5 -10.90 -33.31 -14.20
C THR A 5 -10.60 -31.96 -14.85
N SER A 6 -10.24 -30.96 -14.05
CA SER A 6 -9.82 -29.64 -14.54
C SER A 6 -8.43 -29.72 -15.18
N PRO A 7 -8.22 -29.09 -16.36
CA PRO A 7 -6.97 -29.21 -17.13
C PRO A 7 -5.78 -28.59 -16.41
N SER A 8 -4.59 -29.17 -16.61
CA SER A 8 -3.37 -28.70 -15.95
C SER A 8 -2.82 -27.44 -16.63
N ARG A 9 -1.97 -26.68 -15.91
CA ARG A 9 -1.34 -25.44 -16.43
C ARG A 9 -0.61 -25.65 -17.76
N ARG A 10 -0.16 -26.87 -18.04
CA ARG A 10 0.53 -27.22 -19.30
C ARG A 10 -0.44 -27.36 -20.46
N ASP A 11 -1.64 -27.88 -20.21
CA ASP A 11 -2.71 -28.01 -21.21
C ASP A 11 -3.24 -26.64 -21.64
N ILE A 12 -3.24 -25.67 -20.71
CA ILE A 12 -3.58 -24.27 -20.98
C ILE A 12 -2.47 -23.59 -21.81
N LEU A 13 -1.20 -23.96 -21.61
CA LEU A 13 -0.06 -23.41 -22.37
C LEU A 13 0.03 -23.99 -23.79
N THR A 14 -0.32 -25.26 -24.00
CA THR A 14 -0.39 -25.85 -25.36
C THR A 14 -1.60 -25.34 -26.15
N ALA A 15 -2.72 -25.03 -25.50
CA ALA A 15 -3.87 -24.41 -26.16
C ALA A 15 -3.60 -22.97 -26.64
N ALA A 16 -2.75 -22.21 -25.93
CA ALA A 16 -2.44 -20.82 -26.26
C ALA A 16 -1.45 -20.64 -27.43
N LEU A 17 -0.71 -21.68 -27.82
CA LEU A 17 0.30 -21.60 -28.89
C LEU A 17 -0.18 -22.09 -30.27
N ALA A 18 -1.36 -22.73 -30.34
CA ALA A 18 -1.92 -23.25 -31.60
C ALA A 18 -2.92 -22.28 -32.28
N LEU A 19 -3.18 -21.11 -31.72
CA LEU A 19 -4.15 -20.13 -32.23
C LEU A 19 -3.47 -18.86 -32.76
N LEU A 20 -2.51 -19.00 -33.68
CA LEU A 20 -1.86 -17.86 -34.36
C LEU A 20 -1.96 -17.93 -35.90
N LEU A 21 -2.84 -18.75 -36.49
CA LEU A 21 -2.89 -18.89 -37.97
C LEU A 21 -4.29 -19.00 -38.61
N ILE A 22 -5.36 -18.47 -38.00
CA ILE A 22 -6.62 -18.23 -38.73
C ILE A 22 -7.21 -16.90 -38.27
N GLY A 23 -7.45 -16.00 -39.21
CA GLY A 23 -7.66 -14.57 -38.97
C GLY A 23 -8.97 -14.14 -38.31
N GLY A 24 -8.95 -12.89 -37.86
CA GLY A 24 -10.08 -11.97 -37.92
C GLY A 24 -11.22 -12.21 -36.93
N THR A 25 -11.09 -11.67 -35.72
CA THR A 25 -12.11 -10.81 -35.09
C THR A 25 -11.50 -10.18 -33.83
N SER A 26 -11.26 -8.88 -33.89
CA SER A 26 -10.83 -8.08 -32.75
C SER A 26 -11.95 -8.03 -31.71
N MET A 27 -11.91 -8.89 -30.68
CA MET A 27 -12.46 -8.51 -29.38
C MET A 27 -11.32 -7.89 -28.59
N ALA A 28 -11.16 -6.58 -28.78
CA ALA A 28 -10.49 -5.76 -27.80
C ALA A 28 -11.24 -5.98 -26.48
N PHE A 29 -10.65 -6.76 -25.57
CA PHE A 29 -10.93 -6.57 -24.17
C PHE A 29 -10.55 -5.12 -23.90
N ALA A 30 -11.55 -4.24 -23.89
CA ALA A 30 -11.45 -2.97 -23.23
C ALA A 30 -11.12 -3.31 -21.78
N ALA A 31 -9.82 -3.38 -21.49
CA ALA A 31 -9.35 -3.07 -20.17
C ALA A 31 -9.98 -1.71 -19.90
N THR A 32 -10.99 -1.68 -19.02
CA THR A 32 -11.29 -0.47 -18.30
C THR A 32 -10.05 -0.22 -17.45
N GLU A 33 -9.01 0.31 -18.09
CA GLU A 33 -8.08 1.17 -17.40
C GLU A 33 -8.97 2.24 -16.81
N SER A 34 -9.21 2.17 -15.51
CA SER A 34 -9.56 3.35 -14.74
C SER A 34 -8.34 4.29 -14.77
N GLN A 35 -8.01 4.83 -15.94
CA GLN A 35 -7.09 5.93 -16.14
C GLN A 35 -7.82 7.21 -15.79
N GLN A 36 -7.97 7.46 -14.50
CA GLN A 36 -8.11 8.80 -13.93
C GLN A 36 -7.68 8.68 -12.47
N ARG A 37 -6.59 9.31 -12.02
CA ARG A 37 -6.16 10.69 -12.27
C ARG A 37 -4.64 10.82 -12.11
N PRO A 38 -3.97 11.79 -12.76
CA PRO A 38 -2.99 12.60 -12.03
C PRO A 38 -3.80 13.51 -11.10
N ALA A 39 -3.93 13.15 -9.82
CA ALA A 39 -4.61 13.97 -8.81
C ALA A 39 -3.57 14.46 -7.81
N GLY A 40 -3.00 15.63 -8.12
CA GLY A 40 -2.00 16.30 -7.29
C GLY A 40 -0.78 15.46 -6.98
N ASP A 41 0.15 16.07 -6.26
CA ASP A 41 1.14 15.29 -5.55
C ASP A 41 0.42 14.54 -4.40
N ALA A 42 0.72 13.27 -4.21
CA ALA A 42 0.23 12.49 -3.08
C ALA A 42 1.35 12.29 -2.06
N LEU A 43 1.01 12.29 -0.78
CA LEU A 43 1.91 11.97 0.32
C LEU A 43 1.51 10.66 0.99
N VAL A 44 2.49 9.81 1.28
CA VAL A 44 2.32 8.72 2.24
C VAL A 44 3.06 9.10 3.52
N ALA A 45 2.31 9.50 4.54
CA ALA A 45 2.80 9.73 5.89
C ALA A 45 2.62 8.47 6.73
N TYR A 46 3.64 8.01 7.46
CA TYR A 46 3.51 6.77 8.23
C TYR A 46 4.36 6.68 9.49
N PHE A 47 3.87 5.96 10.48
CA PHE A 47 4.63 5.52 11.65
C PHE A 47 4.88 4.00 11.58
N SER A 48 6.09 3.56 11.93
CA SER A 48 6.46 2.14 11.92
C SER A 48 7.42 1.81 13.06
N ARG A 49 6.97 0.97 14.02
CA ARG A 49 7.80 0.51 15.13
C ARG A 49 8.76 -0.61 14.72
N SER A 50 8.20 -1.71 14.18
CA SER A 50 8.96 -2.93 13.84
C SER A 50 9.16 -3.14 12.33
N GLY A 51 8.81 -2.14 11.50
CA GLY A 51 9.04 -2.18 10.05
C GLY A 51 7.85 -2.62 9.19
N ASN A 52 6.82 -3.24 9.78
CA ASN A 52 5.68 -3.76 9.01
C ASN A 52 4.97 -2.68 8.19
N THR A 53 4.62 -1.56 8.82
CA THR A 53 3.96 -0.44 8.15
C THR A 53 4.86 0.14 7.05
N ARG A 54 6.17 0.25 7.30
CA ARG A 54 7.16 0.72 6.31
C ARG A 54 7.16 -0.11 5.03
N VAL A 55 6.99 -1.43 5.15
CA VAL A 55 6.94 -2.32 3.99
C VAL A 55 5.73 -1.99 3.11
N ILE A 56 4.55 -1.88 3.71
CA ILE A 56 3.30 -1.61 2.98
C ILE A 56 3.29 -0.19 2.39
N THR A 57 3.73 0.81 3.15
CA THR A 57 3.78 2.21 2.67
C THR A 57 4.79 2.37 1.55
N GLY A 58 5.91 1.63 1.61
CA GLY A 58 6.87 1.54 0.51
C GLY A 58 6.28 0.91 -0.76
N GLN A 59 5.35 -0.05 -0.64
CA GLN A 59 4.63 -0.60 -1.80
C GLN A 59 3.70 0.44 -2.42
N ILE A 60 2.94 1.19 -1.61
CA ILE A 60 2.07 2.27 -2.08
C ILE A 60 2.89 3.36 -2.79
N HIS A 61 3.98 3.79 -2.17
CA HIS A 61 4.90 4.77 -2.75
C HIS A 61 5.40 4.33 -4.12
N ARG A 62 5.88 3.09 -4.27
CA ARG A 62 6.36 2.59 -5.57
C ARG A 62 5.25 2.43 -6.60
N ALA A 63 4.04 2.07 -6.18
CA ALA A 63 2.92 1.87 -7.09
C ALA A 63 2.34 3.19 -7.62
N LEU A 64 2.37 4.25 -6.81
CA LEU A 64 1.70 5.52 -7.10
C LEU A 64 2.66 6.71 -7.32
N GLY A 65 3.96 6.53 -7.08
CA GLY A 65 4.96 7.60 -7.23
C GLY A 65 4.80 8.75 -6.23
N THR A 66 4.35 8.47 -5.00
CA THR A 66 4.06 9.49 -3.98
C THR A 66 5.33 10.07 -3.35
N ASP A 67 5.23 11.18 -2.64
CA ASP A 67 6.22 11.51 -1.60
C ASP A 67 6.05 10.56 -0.41
N LEU A 68 7.11 10.37 0.38
CA LEU A 68 7.11 9.50 1.56
C LEU A 68 7.64 10.27 2.78
N PHE A 69 6.89 10.25 3.87
CA PHE A 69 7.26 10.86 5.14
C PHE A 69 7.10 9.86 6.28
N GLU A 70 8.18 9.56 7.00
CA GLU A 70 8.09 8.76 8.21
C GLU A 70 7.90 9.66 9.43
N THR A 71 6.76 9.51 10.11
CA THR A 71 6.46 10.13 11.38
C THR A 71 7.34 9.50 12.45
N GLN A 72 8.37 10.22 12.89
CA GLN A 72 9.29 9.78 13.93
C GLN A 72 9.05 10.57 15.22
N PRO A 73 8.62 9.93 16.32
CA PRO A 73 8.59 10.56 17.63
C PRO A 73 9.96 11.09 18.02
N ASP A 74 10.00 12.25 18.65
CA ASP A 74 11.24 12.82 19.21
C ASP A 74 11.82 11.89 20.28
N THR A 75 10.95 11.43 21.19
CA THR A 75 11.24 10.34 22.13
C THR A 75 10.64 9.03 21.62
N PRO A 76 11.46 8.00 21.32
CA PRO A 76 10.97 6.69 20.87
C PRO A 76 10.04 6.00 21.86
N TYR A 77 9.15 5.15 21.35
CA TYR A 77 8.40 4.21 22.20
C TYR A 77 9.37 3.17 22.80
N PRO A 78 9.02 2.56 23.94
CA PRO A 78 9.76 1.43 24.48
C PRO A 78 9.91 0.28 23.47
N GLU A 79 11.00 -0.47 23.56
CA GLU A 79 11.19 -1.67 22.74
C GLU A 79 10.22 -2.79 23.16
N ASP A 80 9.94 -2.88 24.46
CA ASP A 80 8.97 -3.84 24.99
C ASP A 80 7.55 -3.53 24.49
N SER A 81 6.87 -4.58 24.01
CA SER A 81 5.55 -4.44 23.40
C SER A 81 4.47 -4.09 24.41
N ALA A 82 4.51 -4.65 25.63
CA ALA A 82 3.51 -4.39 26.65
C ALA A 82 3.64 -2.96 27.15
N GLN A 83 4.87 -2.51 27.43
CA GLN A 83 5.15 -1.12 27.81
C GLN A 83 4.76 -0.12 26.72
N THR A 84 4.94 -0.46 25.44
CA THR A 84 4.46 0.37 24.32
C THR A 84 2.94 0.53 24.37
N VAL A 85 2.21 -0.56 24.57
CA VAL A 85 0.73 -0.54 24.64
C VAL A 85 0.25 0.27 25.84
N ASP A 86 0.88 0.10 27.00
CA ASP A 86 0.53 0.84 28.21
C ASP A 86 0.79 2.34 28.04
N GLN A 87 1.96 2.71 27.48
CA GLN A 87 2.28 4.10 27.18
C GLN A 87 1.29 4.68 26.15
N ALA A 88 1.04 4.01 25.03
CA ALA A 88 0.13 4.49 24.00
C ALA A 88 -1.31 4.67 24.53
N ARG A 89 -1.76 3.77 25.43
CA ARG A 89 -3.04 3.90 26.13
C ARG A 89 -3.06 5.13 27.03
N HIS A 90 -2.03 5.31 27.86
CA HIS A 90 -1.93 6.47 28.74
C HIS A 90 -1.97 7.79 27.96
N GLU A 91 -1.24 7.87 26.85
CA GLU A 91 -1.18 9.08 26.02
C GLU A 91 -2.51 9.39 25.37
N ARG A 92 -3.19 8.37 24.83
CA ARG A 92 -4.54 8.53 24.29
C ARG A 92 -5.52 9.02 25.37
N ASP A 93 -5.50 8.39 26.54
CA ASP A 93 -6.47 8.66 27.61
C ASP A 93 -6.23 10.03 28.27
N THR A 94 -5.00 10.55 28.21
CA THR A 94 -4.63 11.89 28.70
C THR A 94 -4.66 12.97 27.61
N GLY A 95 -4.83 12.60 26.35
CA GLY A 95 -4.71 13.53 25.21
C GLY A 95 -3.29 14.06 25.02
N TYR A 96 -2.27 13.31 25.46
CA TYR A 96 -0.88 13.72 25.31
C TYR A 96 -0.43 13.62 23.85
N GLU A 97 -0.02 14.75 23.29
CA GLU A 97 0.52 14.84 21.94
C GLU A 97 2.06 14.83 21.97
N ARG A 98 2.66 13.85 21.29
CA ARG A 98 4.12 13.73 21.21
C ARG A 98 4.72 14.74 20.22
N PHE A 99 5.85 15.32 20.60
CA PHE A 99 6.73 16.00 19.65
C PHE A 99 7.30 15.02 18.63
N LEU A 100 7.43 15.49 17.39
CA LEU A 100 8.03 14.76 16.28
C LEU A 100 9.40 15.36 15.93
N LYS A 101 10.32 14.53 15.44
CA LYS A 101 11.65 14.97 15.01
C LYS A 101 11.61 15.97 13.85
N ALA A 102 10.59 15.86 13.01
CA ALA A 102 10.37 16.73 11.87
C ALA A 102 8.87 16.80 11.55
N GLY A 103 8.47 17.84 10.82
CA GLY A 103 7.15 17.98 10.22
C GLY A 103 7.22 17.99 8.70
N VAL A 104 6.07 17.86 8.05
CA VAL A 104 5.95 18.07 6.60
C VAL A 104 5.91 19.57 6.33
N ALA A 105 6.84 20.06 5.50
CA ALA A 105 7.06 21.50 5.31
C ALA A 105 5.88 22.22 4.62
N ASN A 106 5.18 21.56 3.69
CA ASN A 106 4.07 22.16 2.97
C ASN A 106 3.00 21.11 2.64
N PHE A 107 1.97 21.00 3.49
CA PHE A 107 0.85 20.11 3.23
C PHE A 107 -0.05 20.57 2.07
N ALA A 108 -0.07 21.88 1.74
CA ALA A 108 -0.91 22.41 0.67
C ALA A 108 -0.48 21.96 -0.74
N LYS A 109 0.72 21.35 -0.88
CA LYS A 109 1.18 20.68 -2.09
C LYS A 109 0.36 19.43 -2.41
N TYR A 110 -0.19 18.77 -1.38
CA TYR A 110 -0.76 17.44 -1.51
C TYR A 110 -2.28 17.47 -1.59
N ASP A 111 -2.83 16.91 -2.67
CA ASP A 111 -4.28 16.71 -2.82
C ASP A 111 -4.76 15.48 -2.04
N MET A 112 -3.83 14.57 -1.73
CA MET A 112 -4.11 13.32 -1.05
C MET A 112 -3.00 12.96 -0.07
N VAL A 113 -3.39 12.55 1.14
CA VAL A 113 -2.48 12.01 2.15
C VAL A 113 -2.96 10.62 2.56
N PHE A 114 -2.12 9.61 2.33
CA PHE A 114 -2.25 8.30 2.95
C PHE A 114 -1.59 8.33 4.32
N LEU A 115 -2.29 7.86 5.36
CA LEU A 115 -1.77 7.75 6.71
C LEU A 115 -1.63 6.28 7.11
N GLY A 116 -0.40 5.81 7.33
CA GLY A 116 -0.11 4.43 7.74
C GLY A 116 0.36 4.33 9.19
N PHE A 117 -0.22 3.44 9.98
CA PHE A 117 0.21 3.20 11.37
C PHE A 117 -0.11 1.76 11.80
N PRO A 118 0.64 1.18 12.76
CA PRO A 118 0.29 -0.10 13.37
C PRO A 118 -0.99 0.01 14.20
N ILE A 119 -1.77 -1.08 14.26
CA ILE A 119 -2.94 -1.22 15.14
C ILE A 119 -2.52 -1.60 16.55
#